data_AF-D6A307-F1
#
_entry.id   AF-D6A307-F1
#
_cell.length_a   1.000
_cell.length_b   1.000
_cell.length_c   1.000
_cell.angle_alpha   90.00
_cell.angle_beta   90.00
_cell.angle_gamma   90.00
#
_symmetry.space_group_name_H-M   'P 1'
#
loop_
_entity.id
_entity.type
_entity.pdbx_description
1 polymer ?
#
loop_
_entity_poly.entity_id
_entity_poly.type
_entity_poly.pdbx_seq_one_letter_code
_entity_poly.pdbx_strand_id
1 'polypeptide(L)'
;MAAEYTTFGLAPATRAGALLAGGDYQVHRDFVDFVVDGCPLLFRLRDLDAVSPLASDVPPAIFTAQVRGLLLESEAPLPADRYIVYGCPECADLACGAVTAVIERDGEDFIWRDFAWQTGEQADLELNGYHGMGPFRFRGAEYRAALAALLDGGSPGARRRVLLIGTRLALLTGLAAALRTIGIGADTAQDTDGVPADELRGYDAVVFGRSTGAAERDAVRRAFAAAGVDVPFVDGLAPAVPLLLAQTEHALDRSPRERRRLTDLTAAGDGAEVEVTSSCRVRLTAYRVDRLSRTRAQDLFDGVLEPGRHRVPLDPKAVRGEAFVVARAAGTVLVTAVGR
;
A
#
# COMPACT_ATOMS: atom_id res chain seq x y z
N MET A 1 -5.32 38.51 22.76
CA MET A 1 -6.23 37.44 23.21
C MET A 1 -5.46 36.14 23.09
N ALA A 2 -5.36 35.34 24.16
CA ALA A 2 -4.74 34.03 24.05
C ALA A 2 -5.60 33.17 23.12
N ALA A 3 -5.01 32.63 22.04
CA ALA A 3 -5.72 31.69 21.18
C ALA A 3 -6.18 30.50 22.06
N GLU A 4 -7.46 30.14 21.95
CA GLU A 4 -8.02 29.00 22.66
C GLU A 4 -7.30 27.72 22.20
N TYR A 5 -7.01 26.81 23.14
CA TYR A 5 -6.33 25.56 22.81
C TYR A 5 -7.22 24.68 21.93
N THR A 6 -6.62 24.16 20.88
CA THR A 6 -7.20 23.27 19.88
C THR A 6 -6.78 21.83 20.18
N THR A 7 -7.68 20.85 20.03
CA THR A 7 -7.28 19.45 20.19
C THR A 7 -6.59 18.95 18.91
N PHE A 8 -5.52 18.17 19.07
CA PHE A 8 -4.82 17.51 17.97
C PHE A 8 -5.03 15.99 18.04
N GLY A 9 -5.31 15.39 16.89
CA GLY A 9 -5.45 13.96 16.73
C GLY A 9 -5.05 13.49 15.35
N LEU A 10 -5.10 12.18 15.15
CA LEU A 10 -4.74 11.52 13.90
C LEU A 10 -5.81 10.48 13.58
N ALA A 11 -6.21 10.39 12.32
CA ALA A 11 -7.18 9.41 11.86
C ALA A 11 -6.75 8.77 10.53
N PRO A 12 -6.96 7.46 10.32
CA PRO A 12 -6.77 6.85 9.01
C PRO A 12 -7.71 7.50 7.99
N ALA A 13 -7.18 7.75 6.80
CA ALA A 13 -7.93 8.26 5.66
C ALA A 13 -7.49 7.54 4.39
N THR A 14 -8.41 7.48 3.44
CA THR A 14 -8.20 6.79 2.16
C THR A 14 -8.65 7.68 1.02
N ARG A 15 -7.75 7.93 0.07
CA ARG A 15 -8.09 8.43 -1.25
C ARG A 15 -8.25 7.21 -2.17
N ALA A 16 -9.48 6.91 -2.55
CA ALA A 16 -9.75 5.81 -3.49
C ALA A 16 -9.13 6.12 -4.86
N GLY A 17 -8.48 5.12 -5.46
CA GLY A 17 -8.01 5.22 -6.84
C GLY A 17 -9.16 5.10 -7.86
N ALA A 18 -8.94 5.60 -9.07
CA ALA A 18 -9.91 5.51 -10.17
C ALA A 18 -9.22 5.46 -11.54
N LEU A 19 -9.89 4.88 -12.53
CA LEU A 19 -9.48 4.98 -13.94
C LEU A 19 -10.26 6.13 -14.58
N LEU A 20 -9.57 7.16 -15.06
CA LEU A 20 -10.17 8.30 -15.72
C LEU A 20 -10.52 7.96 -17.17
N ALA A 21 -11.53 8.64 -17.71
CA ALA A 21 -12.05 8.40 -19.06
C ALA A 21 -11.01 8.56 -20.19
N GLY A 22 -9.88 9.25 -19.91
CA GLY A 22 -8.76 9.45 -20.82
C GLY A 22 -7.69 8.34 -20.82
N GLY A 23 -7.80 7.33 -19.94
CA GLY A 23 -6.79 6.28 -19.76
C GLY A 23 -5.75 6.57 -18.67
N ASP A 24 -5.83 7.74 -18.04
CA ASP A 24 -5.04 8.08 -16.85
C ASP A 24 -5.59 7.34 -15.62
N TYR A 25 -4.73 7.09 -14.65
CA TYR A 25 -5.08 6.45 -13.38
C TYR A 25 -4.87 7.43 -12.22
N GLN A 26 -5.83 7.46 -11.30
CA GLN A 26 -5.69 8.07 -9.98
C GLN A 26 -5.20 6.99 -9.02
N VAL A 27 -4.09 7.25 -8.34
CA VAL A 27 -3.52 6.26 -7.45
C VAL A 27 -4.27 6.21 -6.11
N HIS A 28 -4.61 5.00 -5.68
CA HIS A 28 -5.15 4.76 -4.34
C HIS A 28 -4.10 5.11 -3.28
N ARG A 29 -4.48 5.86 -2.24
CA ARG A 29 -3.60 6.20 -1.11
C ARG A 29 -4.31 5.96 0.21
N ASP A 30 -3.69 5.17 1.07
CA ASP A 30 -4.01 5.16 2.49
C ASP A 30 -3.01 6.07 3.22
N PHE A 31 -3.51 6.99 4.03
CA PHE A 31 -2.70 7.98 4.73
C PHE A 31 -3.30 8.31 6.11
N VAL A 32 -2.56 9.08 6.91
CA VAL A 32 -3.03 9.54 8.22
C VAL A 32 -3.41 11.02 8.12
N ASP A 33 -4.69 11.31 8.25
CA ASP A 33 -5.18 12.69 8.28
C ASP A 33 -4.99 13.32 9.67
N PHE A 34 -4.82 14.63 9.69
CA PHE A 34 -4.73 15.44 10.90
C PHE A 34 -6.14 15.79 11.38
N VAL A 35 -6.47 15.47 12.63
CA VAL A 35 -7.76 15.80 13.23
C VAL A 35 -7.58 17.00 14.14
N VAL A 36 -8.28 18.09 13.81
CA VAL A 36 -8.23 19.36 14.54
C VAL A 36 -9.63 19.61 15.11
N ASP A 37 -9.75 19.76 16.43
CA ASP A 37 -11.04 19.85 17.15
C ASP A 37 -12.05 18.75 16.77
N GLY A 38 -11.56 17.51 16.65
CA GLY A 38 -12.41 16.37 16.28
C GLY A 38 -12.82 16.31 14.80
N CYS A 39 -12.43 17.30 13.98
CA CYS A 39 -12.72 17.33 12.55
C CYS A 39 -11.45 17.06 11.73
N PRO A 40 -11.47 16.12 10.77
CA PRO A 40 -10.39 15.95 9.82
C PRO A 40 -10.08 17.26 9.10
N LEU A 41 -8.82 17.68 9.12
CA LEU A 41 -8.37 18.96 8.59
C LEU A 41 -8.52 19.00 7.06
N LEU A 42 -8.42 17.86 6.38
CA LEU A 42 -8.67 17.75 4.94
C LEU A 42 -10.10 18.19 4.58
N PHE A 43 -11.10 17.89 5.41
CA PHE A 43 -12.48 18.34 5.17
C PHE A 43 -12.66 19.85 5.32
N ARG A 44 -11.73 20.55 5.98
CA ARG A 44 -11.73 22.01 6.06
C ARG A 44 -11.14 22.65 4.79
N LEU A 45 -10.45 21.87 3.97
CA LEU A 45 -9.84 22.27 2.69
C LEU A 45 -10.75 21.80 1.55
N ARG A 46 -11.76 22.62 1.20
CA ARG A 46 -12.80 22.24 0.23
C ARG A 46 -12.22 21.76 -1.11
N ASP A 47 -12.76 20.64 -1.61
CA ASP A 47 -12.53 20.06 -2.94
C ASP A 47 -11.04 19.79 -3.29
N LEU A 48 -10.20 19.58 -2.28
CA LEU A 48 -8.78 19.30 -2.47
C LEU A 48 -8.52 17.80 -2.63
N ASP A 49 -7.95 17.43 -3.77
CA ASP A 49 -7.40 16.09 -4.00
C ASP A 49 -5.93 16.03 -3.56
N ALA A 50 -5.71 15.89 -2.25
CA ALA A 50 -4.38 15.82 -1.65
C ALA A 50 -4.33 14.83 -0.48
N VAL A 51 -3.12 14.38 -0.16
CA VAL A 51 -2.86 13.45 0.94
C VAL A 51 -1.78 14.01 1.86
N SER A 52 -1.84 13.68 3.15
CA SER A 52 -0.79 14.08 4.08
C SER A 52 0.56 13.44 3.67
N PRO A 53 1.71 14.04 4.04
CA PRO A 53 3.02 13.38 3.92
C PRO A 53 3.14 12.08 4.72
N LEU A 54 2.21 11.84 5.67
CA LEU A 54 2.08 10.63 6.46
C LEU A 54 1.35 9.51 5.70
N ALA A 55 1.64 9.38 4.40
CA ALA A 55 1.08 8.33 3.55
C ALA A 55 1.74 6.98 3.83
N SER A 56 0.96 5.91 3.74
CA SER A 56 1.37 4.55 4.10
C SER A 56 2.36 3.92 3.12
N ASP A 57 2.46 4.44 1.91
CA ASP A 57 3.31 3.98 0.81
C ASP A 57 4.66 4.70 0.73
N VAL A 58 4.93 5.63 1.65
CA VAL A 58 6.21 6.32 1.78
C VAL A 58 7.23 5.45 2.53
N PRO A 59 8.51 5.39 2.10
CA PRO A 59 9.53 4.59 2.78
C PRO A 59 9.68 4.93 4.28
N PRO A 60 9.97 3.97 5.18
CA PRO A 60 10.01 4.21 6.63
C PRO A 60 10.94 5.33 7.08
N ALA A 61 12.11 5.48 6.43
CA ALA A 61 13.05 6.55 6.73
C ALA A 61 12.46 7.93 6.39
N ILE A 62 11.77 8.04 5.26
CA ILE A 62 11.08 9.27 4.84
C ILE A 62 9.89 9.52 5.78
N PHE A 63 9.07 8.51 6.06
CA PHE A 63 7.96 8.63 7.01
C PHE A 63 8.43 9.10 8.39
N THR A 64 9.51 8.51 8.92
CA THR A 64 10.13 8.92 10.18
C THR A 64 10.62 10.36 10.12
N ALA A 65 11.27 10.76 9.02
CA ALA A 65 11.71 12.13 8.81
C ALA A 65 10.53 13.12 8.76
N GLN A 66 9.41 12.76 8.12
CA GLN A 66 8.19 13.58 8.09
C GLN A 66 7.61 13.77 9.50
N VAL A 67 7.51 12.69 10.29
CA VAL A 67 7.02 12.78 11.68
C VAL A 67 7.96 13.64 12.54
N ARG A 68 9.28 13.44 12.44
CA ARG A 68 10.28 14.26 13.16
C ARG A 68 10.27 15.72 12.72
N GLY A 69 10.01 15.99 11.44
CA GLY A 69 9.80 17.34 10.93
C GLY A 69 8.60 18.01 11.57
N LEU A 70 7.46 17.33 11.67
CA LEU A 70 6.26 17.84 12.36
C LEU A 70 6.46 18.03 13.87
N LEU A 71 7.40 17.29 14.48
CA LEU A 71 7.84 17.49 15.87
C LEU A 71 8.85 18.64 16.02
N LEU A 72 9.24 19.28 14.92
CA LEU A 72 10.27 20.33 14.86
C LEU A 72 11.62 19.84 15.43
N GLU A 73 11.98 18.59 15.14
CA GLU A 73 13.28 17.98 15.45
C GLU A 73 14.27 18.12 14.29
N SER A 74 13.79 18.52 13.12
CA SER A 74 14.58 18.87 11.94
C SER A 74 14.16 20.23 11.39
N GLU A 75 15.05 20.84 10.61
CA GLU A 75 14.76 22.10 9.90
C GLU A 75 13.53 21.95 8.99
N ALA A 76 12.86 23.09 8.76
CA ALA A 76 11.69 23.14 7.89
C ALA A 76 12.09 22.79 6.45
N PRO A 77 11.26 22.00 5.74
CA PRO A 77 11.56 21.57 4.37
C PRO A 77 11.44 22.72 3.35
N LEU A 78 10.77 23.81 3.70
CA LEU A 78 10.55 24.97 2.84
C LEU A 78 11.02 26.27 3.52
N PRO A 79 11.39 27.30 2.74
CA PRO A 79 11.70 28.61 3.28
C PRO A 79 10.59 29.19 4.17
N ALA A 80 10.97 30.08 5.08
CA ALA A 80 10.07 30.73 6.04
C ALA A 80 9.35 29.75 6.99
N ASP A 81 10.05 28.69 7.41
CA ASP A 81 9.61 27.72 8.42
C ASP A 81 8.29 27.00 8.04
N ARG A 82 8.11 26.76 6.74
CA ARG A 82 6.88 26.14 6.21
C ARG A 82 7.04 24.65 6.01
N TYR A 83 5.99 23.93 6.38
CA TYR A 83 5.89 22.49 6.28
C TYR A 83 4.77 22.12 5.33
N ILE A 84 4.96 21.03 4.59
CA ILE A 84 3.91 20.44 3.77
C ILE A 84 2.93 19.73 4.70
N VAL A 85 1.65 20.12 4.65
CA VAL A 85 0.56 19.52 5.41
C VAL A 85 -0.21 18.53 4.53
N TYR A 86 -0.47 18.89 3.27
CA TYR A 86 -1.01 17.99 2.24
C TYR A 86 -0.28 18.21 0.93
N GLY A 87 0.06 17.14 0.23
CA GLY A 87 0.76 17.19 -1.06
C GLY A 87 0.01 16.43 -2.16
N CYS A 88 0.50 16.61 -3.40
CA CYS A 88 -0.02 15.91 -4.56
C CYS A 88 0.00 14.38 -4.31
N PRO A 89 -1.14 13.67 -4.49
CA PRO A 89 -1.21 12.24 -4.25
C PRO A 89 -0.39 11.44 -5.24
N GLU A 90 -0.03 11.98 -6.40
CA GLU A 90 0.65 11.23 -7.46
C GLU A 90 2.18 11.24 -7.30
N CYS A 91 2.76 12.40 -6.99
CA CYS A 91 4.22 12.58 -6.98
C CYS A 91 4.77 13.19 -5.68
N ALA A 92 3.92 13.72 -4.79
CA ALA A 92 4.31 14.49 -3.61
C ALA A 92 5.24 15.70 -3.90
N ASP A 93 5.32 16.14 -5.16
CA ASP A 93 6.16 17.26 -5.59
C ASP A 93 5.46 18.59 -5.30
N LEU A 94 6.19 19.55 -4.75
CA LEU A 94 5.72 20.91 -4.50
C LEU A 94 5.24 21.58 -5.79
N ALA A 95 5.88 21.33 -6.93
CA ALA A 95 5.52 21.94 -8.22
C ALA A 95 4.12 21.52 -8.70
N CYS A 96 3.63 20.34 -8.28
CA CYS A 96 2.26 19.91 -8.53
C CYS A 96 1.25 20.57 -7.58
N GLY A 97 1.74 21.21 -6.52
CA GLY A 97 0.96 21.93 -5.53
C GLY A 97 0.80 21.18 -4.21
N ALA A 98 0.92 21.93 -3.13
CA ALA A 98 0.78 21.45 -1.77
C ALA A 98 0.07 22.48 -0.89
N VAL A 99 -0.68 22.01 0.09
CA VAL A 99 -1.08 22.82 1.23
C VAL A 99 0.05 22.82 2.24
N THR A 100 0.52 24.01 2.58
CA THR A 100 1.66 24.24 3.45
C THR A 100 1.27 25.21 4.56
N ALA A 101 1.89 25.07 5.73
CA ALA A 101 1.65 25.92 6.90
C ALA A 101 2.95 26.23 7.62
N VAL A 102 2.99 27.33 8.35
CA VAL A 102 4.05 27.60 9.32
C VAL A 102 3.77 26.75 10.56
N ILE A 103 4.76 25.97 10.99
CA ILE A 103 4.69 25.19 12.23
C ILE A 103 5.82 25.68 13.14
N GLU A 104 5.45 26.25 14.28
CA GLU A 104 6.41 26.83 15.22
C GLU A 104 6.15 26.35 16.65
N ARG A 105 7.20 26.37 17.49
CA ARG A 105 7.06 26.13 18.93
C ARG A 105 6.72 27.44 19.64
N ASP A 106 5.77 27.39 20.56
CA ASP A 106 5.55 28.45 21.55
C ASP A 106 5.65 27.87 22.97
N GLY A 107 6.84 28.01 23.55
CA GLY A 107 7.21 27.31 24.77
C GLY A 107 7.18 25.80 24.57
N GLU A 108 6.30 25.12 25.30
CA GLU A 108 6.09 23.67 25.19
C GLU A 108 5.09 23.29 24.10
N ASP A 109 4.32 24.25 23.59
CA ASP A 109 3.20 24.05 22.67
C ASP A 109 3.62 24.20 21.21
N PHE A 110 2.72 23.77 20.31
CA PHE A 110 2.89 23.93 18.86
C PHE A 110 1.80 24.81 18.29
N ILE A 111 2.19 25.69 17.36
CA ILE A 111 1.28 26.56 16.64
C ILE A 111 1.37 26.23 15.15
N TRP A 112 0.22 25.94 14.54
CA TRP A 112 0.09 25.84 13.09
C TRP A 112 -0.64 27.08 12.59
N ARG A 113 -0.03 27.86 11.70
CA ARG A 113 -0.62 29.10 11.18
C ARG A 113 -0.30 29.34 9.70
N ASP A 114 -0.92 30.37 9.15
CA ASP A 114 -0.67 30.88 7.81
C ASP A 114 -0.74 29.79 6.75
N PHE A 115 -1.81 28.99 6.74
CA PHE A 115 -2.00 27.94 5.75
C PHE A 115 -2.15 28.54 4.35
N ALA A 116 -1.51 27.94 3.35
CA ALA A 116 -1.65 28.37 1.96
C ALA A 116 -1.47 27.22 0.98
N TRP A 117 -2.03 27.38 -0.22
CA TRP A 117 -1.66 26.57 -1.37
C TRP A 117 -0.35 27.10 -1.97
N GLN A 118 0.62 26.22 -2.19
CA GLN A 118 1.98 26.58 -2.62
C GLN A 118 2.46 25.64 -3.73
N THR A 119 2.98 26.22 -4.81
CA THR A 119 3.54 25.48 -5.96
C THR A 119 5.01 25.81 -6.25
N GLY A 120 5.61 26.72 -5.50
CA GLY A 120 7.00 27.15 -5.65
C GLY A 120 7.65 27.47 -4.31
N GLU A 121 8.89 27.95 -4.28
CA GLU A 121 9.64 28.15 -3.03
C GLU A 121 8.98 29.13 -2.04
N GLN A 122 8.30 30.15 -2.56
CA GLN A 122 7.64 31.19 -1.76
C GLN A 122 6.13 31.01 -1.82
N ALA A 123 5.47 31.17 -0.67
CA ALA A 123 4.02 31.18 -0.58
C ALA A 123 3.49 32.62 -0.68
N ASP A 124 2.48 32.82 -1.52
CA ASP A 124 1.71 34.07 -1.57
C ASP A 124 0.45 33.88 -0.70
N LEU A 125 0.51 34.39 0.54
CA LEU A 125 -0.57 34.25 1.51
C LEU A 125 -1.80 35.11 1.16
N GLU A 126 -1.61 36.22 0.45
CA GLU A 126 -2.73 37.08 0.06
C GLU A 126 -3.56 36.38 -1.01
N LEU A 127 -2.90 35.83 -2.03
CA LEU A 127 -3.56 35.18 -3.15
C LEU A 127 -4.02 33.75 -2.85
N ASN A 128 -3.17 32.96 -2.18
CA ASN A 128 -3.35 31.52 -2.01
C ASN A 128 -3.52 31.09 -0.54
N GLY A 129 -3.65 32.04 0.38
CA GLY A 129 -3.89 31.76 1.79
C GLY A 129 -5.26 31.17 2.06
N TYR A 130 -5.32 30.17 2.93
CA TYR A 130 -6.57 29.66 3.49
C TYR A 130 -7.01 30.59 4.64
N HIS A 131 -7.47 31.78 4.27
CA HIS A 131 -7.92 32.81 5.21
C HIS A 131 -9.01 32.28 6.13
N GLY A 132 -8.80 32.38 7.45
CA GLY A 132 -9.69 31.83 8.47
C GLY A 132 -9.37 30.40 8.93
N MET A 133 -8.30 29.79 8.40
CA MET A 133 -7.74 28.54 8.92
C MET A 133 -6.61 28.81 9.90
N GLY A 134 -6.83 28.42 11.16
CA GLY A 134 -5.88 28.69 12.24
C GLY A 134 -5.82 30.17 12.64
N PRO A 135 -4.84 30.57 13.47
CA PRO A 135 -3.80 29.71 14.05
C PRO A 135 -4.40 28.66 14.99
N PHE A 136 -3.94 27.42 14.86
CA PHE A 136 -4.28 26.34 15.79
C PHE A 136 -3.18 26.23 16.83
N ARG A 137 -3.55 26.26 18.11
CA ARG A 137 -2.62 26.09 19.22
C ARG A 137 -2.83 24.74 19.86
N PHE A 138 -1.84 23.86 19.75
CA PHE A 138 -1.91 22.51 20.30
C PHE A 138 -1.09 22.40 21.58
N ARG A 139 -1.65 21.71 22.58
CA ARG A 139 -0.90 21.37 23.78
C ARG A 139 0.28 20.47 23.44
N GLY A 140 1.47 20.86 23.85
CA GLY A 140 2.71 20.15 23.55
C GLY A 140 2.69 18.66 23.84
N ALA A 141 2.21 18.28 25.03
CA ALA A 141 2.18 16.89 25.46
C ALA A 141 1.26 16.02 24.58
N GLU A 142 0.06 16.49 24.27
CA GLU A 142 -0.93 15.77 23.46
C GLU A 142 -0.45 15.66 22.00
N TYR A 143 0.06 16.76 21.43
CA TYR A 143 0.62 16.81 20.08
C TYR A 143 1.78 15.83 19.90
N ARG A 144 2.76 15.88 20.82
CA ARG A 144 3.92 14.97 20.79
C ARG A 144 3.52 13.52 20.96
N ALA A 145 2.60 13.22 21.89
CA ALA A 145 2.14 11.85 22.10
C ALA A 145 1.44 11.27 20.87
N ALA A 146 0.58 12.05 20.20
CA ALA A 146 -0.09 11.62 18.97
C ALA A 146 0.90 11.29 17.85
N LEU A 147 1.88 12.15 17.59
CA LEU A 147 2.88 11.93 16.54
C LEU A 147 3.88 10.82 16.91
N ALA A 148 4.33 10.74 18.17
CA ALA A 148 5.24 9.69 18.63
C ALA A 148 4.62 8.29 18.51
N ALA A 149 3.31 8.16 18.75
CA ALA A 149 2.60 6.90 18.56
C ALA A 149 2.74 6.34 17.12
N LEU A 150 2.94 7.19 16.10
CA LEU A 150 3.19 6.75 14.73
C LEU A 150 4.58 6.12 14.54
N LEU A 151 5.58 6.53 15.34
CA LEU A 151 6.94 5.99 15.32
C LEU A 151 7.02 4.65 16.05
N ASP A 152 6.22 4.49 17.11
CA ASP A 152 6.14 3.26 17.91
C ASP A 152 5.26 2.16 17.26
N GLY A 153 4.89 2.34 15.99
CA GLY A 153 4.07 1.40 15.22
C GLY A 153 2.56 1.52 15.45
N GLY A 154 2.11 2.51 16.21
CA GLY A 154 0.72 2.73 16.62
C GLY A 154 -0.13 3.55 15.65
N SER A 155 -0.19 3.17 14.37
CA SER A 155 -1.23 3.69 13.46
C SER A 155 -2.28 2.60 13.16
N PRO A 156 -3.59 2.86 13.35
CA PRO A 156 -4.65 1.88 13.13
C PRO A 156 -4.95 1.73 11.62
N GLY A 157 -4.11 0.95 10.97
CA GLY A 157 -4.23 0.55 9.56
C GLY A 157 -3.02 -0.31 9.24
N ALA A 158 -3.12 -1.61 9.52
CA ALA A 158 -2.00 -2.55 9.40
C ALA A 158 -1.38 -2.48 7.99
N ARG A 159 -0.22 -1.83 7.90
CA ARG A 159 0.58 -1.63 6.70
C ARG A 159 0.99 -2.98 6.14
N ARG A 160 0.29 -3.51 5.13
CA ARG A 160 0.70 -4.72 4.43
C ARG A 160 1.85 -4.35 3.50
N ARG A 161 3.06 -4.84 3.79
CA ARG A 161 4.26 -4.60 2.98
C ARG A 161 4.89 -5.89 2.50
N VAL A 162 5.44 -5.87 1.29
CA VAL A 162 6.02 -7.05 0.65
C VAL A 162 7.42 -6.74 0.13
N LEU A 163 8.37 -7.61 0.44
CA LEU A 163 9.71 -7.54 -0.13
C LEU A 163 9.77 -8.38 -1.41
N LEU A 164 10.07 -7.74 -2.54
CA LEU A 164 10.23 -8.37 -3.84
C LEU A 164 11.72 -8.61 -4.13
N ILE A 165 12.13 -9.88 -4.15
CA ILE A 165 13.52 -10.29 -4.36
C ILE A 165 13.71 -10.84 -5.77
N GLY A 166 14.64 -10.27 -6.55
CA GLY A 166 15.09 -10.91 -7.78
C GLY A 166 15.75 -10.00 -8.82
N THR A 167 16.18 -10.62 -9.91
CA THR A 167 17.08 -9.98 -10.90
C THR A 167 16.36 -9.27 -12.05
N ARG A 168 15.05 -9.49 -12.25
CA ARG A 168 14.27 -8.89 -13.33
C ARG A 168 13.58 -7.60 -12.88
N LEU A 169 14.35 -6.52 -12.73
CA LEU A 169 13.86 -5.25 -12.17
C LEU A 169 12.58 -4.75 -12.84
N ALA A 170 12.48 -4.73 -14.18
CA ALA A 170 11.27 -4.25 -14.87
C ALA A 170 9.98 -5.01 -14.47
N LEU A 171 10.07 -6.34 -14.26
CA LEU A 171 8.94 -7.14 -13.81
C LEU A 171 8.58 -6.83 -12.35
N LEU A 172 9.59 -6.70 -11.49
CA LEU A 172 9.40 -6.42 -10.07
C LEU A 172 8.85 -5.00 -9.86
N THR A 173 9.30 -4.02 -10.63
CA THR A 173 8.75 -2.66 -10.65
C THR A 173 7.30 -2.66 -11.09
N GLY A 174 6.95 -3.41 -12.14
CA GLY A 174 5.57 -3.58 -12.57
C GLY A 174 4.68 -4.25 -11.52
N LEU A 175 5.21 -5.26 -10.81
CA LEU A 175 4.51 -5.91 -9.70
C LEU A 175 4.35 -4.97 -8.50
N ALA A 176 5.39 -4.20 -8.14
CA ALA A 176 5.32 -3.22 -7.07
C ALA A 176 4.25 -2.16 -7.37
N ALA A 177 4.20 -1.66 -8.61
CA ALA A 177 3.15 -0.74 -9.04
C ALA A 177 1.74 -1.35 -8.89
N ALA A 178 1.56 -2.60 -9.31
CA ALA A 178 0.27 -3.30 -9.20
C ALA A 178 -0.13 -3.63 -7.75
N LEU A 179 0.83 -3.88 -6.86
CA LEU A 179 0.57 -4.07 -5.42
C LEU A 179 0.13 -2.76 -4.77
N ARG A 180 0.78 -1.65 -5.15
CA ARG A 180 0.40 -0.31 -4.66
C ARG A 180 -1.01 0.06 -5.10
N THR A 181 -1.46 -0.34 -6.29
CA THR A 181 -2.84 -0.04 -6.74
C THR A 181 -3.91 -0.75 -5.89
N ILE A 182 -3.54 -1.75 -5.08
CA ILE A 182 -4.45 -2.45 -4.17
C ILE A 182 -4.12 -2.22 -2.68
N GLY A 183 -3.36 -1.17 -2.36
CA GLY A 183 -3.04 -0.78 -0.98
C GLY A 183 -1.97 -1.63 -0.30
N ILE A 184 -1.11 -2.31 -1.07
CA ILE A 184 0.00 -3.12 -0.54
C ILE A 184 1.32 -2.44 -0.90
N GLY A 185 2.10 -2.07 0.11
CA GLY A 185 3.44 -1.52 -0.07
C GLY A 185 4.40 -2.58 -0.62
N ALA A 186 5.30 -2.19 -1.52
CA ALA A 186 6.22 -3.14 -2.15
C ALA A 186 7.59 -2.50 -2.40
N ASP A 187 8.61 -3.15 -1.85
CA ASP A 187 10.02 -2.77 -2.00
C ASP A 187 10.75 -3.83 -2.84
N THR A 188 11.69 -3.40 -3.68
CA THR A 188 12.45 -4.30 -4.55
C THR A 188 13.90 -4.35 -4.10
N ALA A 189 14.44 -5.55 -3.91
CA ALA A 189 15.86 -5.76 -3.64
C ALA A 189 16.39 -6.94 -4.47
N GLN A 190 17.70 -6.98 -4.66
CA GLN A 190 18.36 -8.13 -5.28
C GLN A 190 18.57 -9.25 -4.26
N ASP A 191 18.98 -8.91 -3.04
CA ASP A 191 19.17 -9.80 -1.90
C ASP A 191 18.78 -9.10 -0.59
N THR A 192 19.09 -9.72 0.55
CA THR A 192 18.91 -9.12 1.89
C THR A 192 20.26 -8.85 2.58
N ASP A 193 21.36 -8.81 1.84
CA ASP A 193 22.68 -8.65 2.43
C ASP A 193 22.85 -7.23 2.96
N GLY A 194 23.17 -7.10 4.25
CA GLY A 194 23.30 -5.81 4.92
C GLY A 194 21.98 -5.14 5.32
N VAL A 195 20.82 -5.76 5.07
CA VAL A 195 19.53 -5.26 5.57
C VAL A 195 19.41 -5.57 7.06
N PRO A 196 19.19 -4.56 7.92
CA PRO A 196 19.16 -4.77 9.36
C PRO A 196 17.86 -5.47 9.79
N ALA A 197 17.91 -6.20 10.90
CA ALA A 197 16.84 -7.11 11.30
C ALA A 197 15.52 -6.39 11.64
N ASP A 198 15.58 -5.15 12.10
CA ASP A 198 14.45 -4.25 12.33
C ASP A 198 13.70 -3.91 11.03
N GLU A 199 14.42 -3.68 9.94
CA GLU A 199 13.81 -3.44 8.62
C GLU A 199 13.09 -4.69 8.10
N LEU A 200 13.67 -5.88 8.30
CA LEU A 200 13.03 -7.14 7.90
C LEU A 200 11.70 -7.39 8.63
N ARG A 201 11.52 -6.89 9.86
CA ARG A 201 10.25 -7.01 10.61
C ARG A 201 9.13 -6.16 10.02
N GLY A 202 9.47 -5.20 9.15
CA GLY A 202 8.51 -4.32 8.51
C GLY A 202 7.79 -4.92 7.30
N TYR A 203 8.08 -6.17 6.92
CA TYR A 203 7.46 -6.86 5.79
C TYR A 203 6.53 -7.99 6.26
N ASP A 204 5.39 -8.15 5.59
CA ASP A 204 4.37 -9.17 5.86
C ASP A 204 4.44 -10.38 4.94
N ALA A 205 5.19 -10.28 3.85
CA ALA A 205 5.50 -11.35 2.92
C ALA A 205 6.78 -11.07 2.14
N VAL A 206 7.37 -12.13 1.58
CA VAL A 206 8.49 -12.04 0.63
C VAL A 206 8.08 -12.72 -0.67
N VAL A 207 8.33 -12.09 -1.81
CA VAL A 207 8.06 -12.66 -3.13
C VAL A 207 9.36 -12.81 -3.89
N PHE A 208 9.70 -14.04 -4.27
CA PHE A 208 10.88 -14.33 -5.07
C PHE A 208 10.53 -14.31 -6.55
N GLY A 209 11.38 -13.65 -7.34
CA GLY A 209 11.38 -13.78 -8.78
C GLY A 209 11.67 -15.23 -9.19
N ARG A 210 11.09 -15.64 -10.33
CA ARG A 210 11.29 -17.01 -10.87
C ARG A 210 12.77 -17.37 -11.04
N SER A 211 13.60 -16.39 -11.39
CA SER A 211 15.04 -16.56 -11.67
C SER A 211 15.93 -16.53 -10.42
N THR A 212 15.39 -16.25 -9.24
CA THR A 212 16.15 -16.25 -7.97
C THR A 212 16.66 -17.66 -7.67
N GLY A 213 17.93 -17.79 -7.30
CA GLY A 213 18.55 -19.09 -7.06
C GLY A 213 18.07 -19.74 -5.75
N ALA A 214 18.17 -21.07 -5.62
CA ALA A 214 17.80 -21.76 -4.37
C ALA A 214 18.63 -21.29 -3.17
N ALA A 215 19.95 -21.11 -3.35
CA ALA A 215 20.84 -20.64 -2.29
C ALA A 215 20.48 -19.22 -1.79
N GLU A 216 20.07 -18.35 -2.70
CA GLU A 216 19.63 -16.97 -2.43
C GLU A 216 18.30 -16.95 -1.68
N ARG A 217 17.31 -17.76 -2.12
CA ARG A 217 16.05 -17.94 -1.40
C ARG A 217 16.28 -18.43 0.03
N ASP A 218 17.16 -19.41 0.20
CA ASP A 218 17.49 -19.94 1.51
C ASP A 218 18.23 -18.93 2.39
N ALA A 219 19.06 -18.05 1.80
CA ALA A 219 19.71 -16.96 2.52
C ALA A 219 18.68 -15.96 3.05
N VAL A 220 17.73 -15.53 2.21
CA VAL A 220 16.65 -14.62 2.63
C VAL A 220 15.77 -15.27 3.71
N ARG A 221 15.40 -16.55 3.56
CA ARG A 221 14.65 -17.29 4.59
C ARG A 221 15.39 -17.33 5.92
N ARG A 222 16.72 -17.57 5.90
CA ARG A 222 17.56 -17.52 7.11
C ARG A 222 17.63 -16.13 7.73
N ALA A 223 17.69 -15.07 6.92
CA ALA A 223 17.73 -13.69 7.42
C ALA A 223 16.45 -13.32 8.19
N PHE A 224 15.28 -13.63 7.63
CA PHE A 224 13.97 -13.43 8.30
C PHE A 224 13.83 -14.29 9.56
N ALA A 225 14.27 -15.56 9.52
CA ALA A 225 14.28 -16.42 10.70
C ALA A 225 15.19 -15.86 11.80
N ALA A 226 16.38 -15.37 11.46
CA ALA A 226 17.30 -14.73 12.40
C ALA A 226 16.75 -13.42 12.98
N ALA A 227 15.93 -12.68 12.20
CA ALA A 227 15.21 -11.51 12.68
C ALA A 227 14.01 -11.86 13.58
N GLY A 228 13.60 -13.13 13.66
CA GLY A 228 12.47 -13.60 14.47
C GLY A 228 11.11 -13.31 13.83
N VAL A 229 11.05 -13.25 12.50
CA VAL A 229 9.84 -12.88 11.74
C VAL A 229 9.35 -14.09 10.95
N ASP A 230 8.11 -14.49 11.18
CA ASP A 230 7.45 -15.55 10.42
C ASP A 230 6.46 -14.94 9.41
N VAL A 231 6.83 -15.00 8.14
CA VAL A 231 6.07 -14.44 7.02
C VAL A 231 5.99 -15.44 5.88
N PRO A 232 4.90 -15.43 5.09
CA PRO A 232 4.80 -16.23 3.89
C PRO A 232 5.87 -15.82 2.87
N PHE A 233 6.51 -16.84 2.30
CA PHE A 233 7.45 -16.72 1.18
C PHE A 233 6.80 -17.26 -0.09
N VAL A 234 6.65 -16.41 -1.09
CA VAL A 234 5.99 -16.72 -2.36
C VAL A 234 7.04 -16.92 -3.43
N ASP A 235 7.16 -18.15 -3.94
CA ASP A 235 7.96 -18.41 -5.13
C ASP A 235 7.15 -18.02 -6.38
N GLY A 236 7.64 -17.03 -7.12
CA GLY A 236 6.97 -16.51 -8.31
C GLY A 236 6.85 -17.57 -9.40
N LEU A 237 5.61 -17.96 -9.72
CA LEU A 237 5.32 -19.10 -10.60
C LEU A 237 5.62 -18.79 -12.08
N ALA A 238 5.28 -17.57 -12.51
CA ALA A 238 5.51 -17.13 -13.88
C ALA A 238 5.88 -15.63 -13.93
N PRO A 239 6.58 -15.17 -14.98
CA PRO A 239 6.90 -13.76 -15.15
C PRO A 239 5.69 -12.95 -15.66
N ALA A 240 4.56 -13.04 -14.96
CA ALA A 240 3.34 -12.29 -15.26
C ALA A 240 2.86 -11.55 -14.01
N VAL A 241 2.83 -10.22 -14.09
CA VAL A 241 2.38 -9.36 -13.00
C VAL A 241 1.00 -9.76 -12.45
N PRO A 242 -0.04 -10.04 -13.28
CA PRO A 242 -1.36 -10.41 -12.73
C PRO A 242 -1.38 -11.71 -11.93
N LEU A 243 -0.54 -12.69 -12.31
CA LEU A 243 -0.43 -13.95 -11.59
C LEU A 243 0.36 -13.76 -10.29
N LEU A 244 1.49 -13.03 -10.34
CA LEU A 244 2.29 -12.74 -9.15
C LEU A 244 1.49 -11.92 -8.14
N LEU A 245 0.71 -10.93 -8.60
CA LEU A 245 -0.21 -10.16 -7.77
C LEU A 245 -1.21 -11.09 -7.07
N ALA A 246 -1.84 -11.99 -7.81
CA ALA A 246 -2.77 -12.96 -7.27
C ALA A 246 -2.12 -13.90 -6.23
N GLN A 247 -0.88 -14.35 -6.49
CA GLN A 247 -0.14 -15.19 -5.54
C GLN A 247 0.16 -14.44 -4.24
N THR A 248 0.56 -13.18 -4.34
CA THR A 248 0.87 -12.33 -3.19
C THR A 248 -0.40 -12.04 -2.38
N GLU A 249 -1.52 -11.71 -3.03
CA GLU A 249 -2.82 -11.54 -2.37
C GLU A 249 -3.24 -12.81 -1.63
N HIS A 250 -3.12 -13.96 -2.29
CA HIS A 250 -3.44 -15.28 -1.72
C HIS A 250 -2.59 -15.59 -0.48
N ALA A 251 -1.27 -15.33 -0.56
CA ALA A 251 -0.33 -15.58 0.53
C ALA A 251 -0.52 -14.63 1.71
N LEU A 252 -0.88 -13.38 1.46
CA LEU A 252 -1.13 -12.39 2.49
C LEU A 252 -2.46 -12.61 3.20
N ASP A 253 -3.44 -13.29 2.60
CA ASP A 253 -4.75 -13.52 3.20
C ASP A 253 -4.68 -14.46 4.41
N ARG A 254 -4.64 -13.86 5.61
CA ARG A 254 -4.65 -14.54 6.91
C ARG A 254 -6.05 -14.65 7.53
N SER A 255 -7.11 -14.33 6.79
CA SER A 255 -8.48 -14.36 7.33
C SER A 255 -8.88 -15.78 7.74
N PRO A 256 -9.64 -15.99 8.84
CA PRO A 256 -10.18 -17.31 9.16
C PRO A 256 -11.01 -17.88 7.99
N ARG A 257 -10.93 -19.19 7.71
CA ARG A 257 -11.63 -19.83 6.58
C ARG A 257 -13.14 -19.52 6.57
N GLU A 258 -13.76 -19.44 7.75
CA GLU A 258 -15.19 -19.11 7.93
C GLU A 258 -15.58 -17.74 7.39
N ARG A 259 -14.64 -16.80 7.32
CA ARG A 259 -14.87 -15.42 6.81
C ARG A 259 -14.56 -15.29 5.32
N ARG A 260 -14.00 -16.33 4.69
CA ARG A 260 -13.62 -16.31 3.27
C ARG A 260 -14.78 -16.79 2.42
N ARG A 261 -15.03 -16.07 1.31
CA ARG A 261 -16.03 -16.49 0.32
C ARG A 261 -15.51 -17.64 -0.55
N LEU A 262 -14.21 -17.63 -0.84
CA LEU A 262 -13.51 -18.73 -1.51
C LEU A 262 -12.64 -19.46 -0.48
N THR A 263 -12.81 -20.77 -0.35
CA THR A 263 -12.06 -21.56 0.65
C THR A 263 -11.10 -22.55 0.04
N ASP A 264 -11.39 -23.04 -1.16
CA ASP A 264 -10.55 -24.02 -1.85
C ASP A 264 -10.55 -23.81 -3.36
N LEU A 265 -9.40 -24.11 -3.97
CA LEU A 265 -9.20 -24.10 -5.41
C LEU A 265 -8.21 -25.20 -5.77
N THR A 266 -8.69 -26.19 -6.52
CA THR A 266 -7.86 -27.24 -7.10
C THR A 266 -8.05 -27.28 -8.61
N ALA A 267 -7.01 -27.68 -9.33
CA ALA A 267 -7.09 -27.84 -10.78
C ALA A 267 -6.31 -29.09 -11.19
N ALA A 268 -7.00 -30.04 -11.81
CA ALA A 268 -6.41 -31.29 -12.28
C ALA A 268 -7.16 -31.83 -13.49
N GLY A 269 -6.42 -32.46 -14.41
CA GLY A 269 -7.00 -33.04 -15.62
C GLY A 269 -7.75 -32.00 -16.46
N ASP A 270 -9.06 -32.16 -16.59
CA ASP A 270 -9.95 -31.35 -17.42
C ASP A 270 -10.85 -30.37 -16.63
N GLY A 271 -10.61 -30.17 -15.33
CA GLY A 271 -11.47 -29.35 -14.49
C GLY A 271 -10.74 -28.59 -13.39
N ALA A 272 -11.24 -27.39 -13.08
CA ALA A 272 -10.92 -26.67 -11.85
C ALA A 272 -12.11 -26.79 -10.90
N GLU A 273 -11.84 -27.18 -9.66
CA GLU A 273 -12.84 -27.21 -8.59
C GLU A 273 -12.63 -26.01 -7.67
N VAL A 274 -13.70 -25.25 -7.47
CA VAL A 274 -13.73 -24.09 -6.58
C VAL A 274 -14.78 -24.30 -5.49
N GLU A 275 -14.43 -24.02 -4.24
CA GLU A 275 -15.35 -24.12 -3.10
C GLU A 275 -15.73 -22.73 -2.60
N VAL A 276 -17.05 -22.47 -2.57
CA VAL A 276 -17.64 -21.18 -2.21
C VAL A 276 -18.55 -21.34 -0.99
N THR A 277 -18.44 -20.44 -0.01
CA THR A 277 -19.23 -20.51 1.25
C THR A 277 -20.52 -19.68 1.24
N SER A 278 -20.63 -18.73 0.31
CA SER A 278 -21.75 -17.79 0.17
C SER A 278 -21.95 -17.43 -1.29
N SER A 279 -23.20 -17.21 -1.75
CA SER A 279 -23.44 -16.78 -3.13
C SER A 279 -22.60 -15.53 -3.47
N CYS A 280 -21.74 -15.65 -4.48
CA CYS A 280 -20.84 -14.58 -4.89
C CYS A 280 -20.43 -14.72 -6.37
N ARG A 281 -20.03 -13.60 -6.98
CA ARG A 281 -19.46 -13.62 -8.31
C ARG A 281 -18.01 -14.10 -8.25
N VAL A 282 -17.69 -15.11 -9.05
CA VAL A 282 -16.36 -15.72 -9.17
C VAL A 282 -15.87 -15.56 -10.60
N ARG A 283 -14.62 -15.09 -10.74
CA ARG A 283 -13.89 -15.12 -12.01
C ARG A 283 -12.73 -16.12 -11.91
N LEU A 284 -12.67 -17.05 -12.86
CA LEU A 284 -11.57 -17.99 -13.03
C LEU A 284 -10.78 -17.63 -14.28
N THR A 285 -9.48 -17.45 -14.13
CA THR A 285 -8.55 -17.16 -15.23
C THR A 285 -7.41 -18.17 -15.21
N ALA A 286 -7.16 -18.84 -16.33
CA ALA A 286 -5.98 -19.68 -16.55
C ALA A 286 -4.81 -18.86 -17.04
N TYR A 287 -3.63 -19.10 -16.48
CA TYR A 287 -2.34 -18.59 -16.93
C TYR A 287 -1.47 -19.76 -17.36
N ARG A 288 -1.13 -19.85 -18.64
CA ARG A 288 -0.16 -20.83 -19.14
C ARG A 288 1.16 -20.16 -19.48
N VAL A 289 2.24 -20.87 -19.23
CA VAL A 289 3.60 -20.44 -19.57
C VAL A 289 4.08 -21.25 -20.75
N ASP A 290 4.45 -20.58 -21.84
CA ASP A 290 5.02 -21.24 -23.00
C ASP A 290 6.51 -21.56 -22.81
N ARG A 291 7.11 -22.27 -23.77
CA ARG A 291 8.53 -22.66 -23.73
C ARG A 291 9.49 -21.47 -23.72
N LEU A 292 9.04 -20.29 -24.13
CA LEU A 292 9.82 -19.05 -24.10
C LEU A 292 9.55 -18.22 -22.84
N SER A 293 8.91 -18.82 -21.82
CA SER A 293 8.50 -18.15 -20.58
C SER A 293 7.52 -16.99 -20.78
N ARG A 294 6.76 -16.97 -21.88
CA ARG A 294 5.70 -15.98 -22.08
C ARG A 294 4.42 -16.52 -21.45
N THR A 295 3.77 -15.69 -20.66
CA THR A 295 2.51 -16.03 -20.03
C THR A 295 1.34 -15.65 -20.93
N ARG A 296 0.39 -16.55 -21.12
CA ARG A 296 -0.89 -16.28 -21.79
C ARG A 296 -2.02 -16.48 -20.79
N ALA A 297 -2.89 -15.48 -20.69
CA ALA A 297 -4.09 -15.54 -19.87
C ALA A 297 -5.31 -15.95 -20.72
N GLN A 298 -6.22 -16.72 -20.14
CA GLN A 298 -7.50 -17.06 -20.74
C GLN A 298 -8.56 -17.12 -19.64
N ASP A 299 -9.65 -16.38 -19.81
CA ASP A 299 -10.79 -16.47 -18.90
C ASP A 299 -11.54 -17.79 -19.12
N LEU A 300 -11.76 -18.50 -18.02
CA LEU A 300 -12.43 -19.80 -17.99
C LEU A 300 -13.89 -19.67 -17.59
N PHE A 301 -14.17 -18.77 -16.65
CA PHE A 301 -15.50 -18.56 -16.09
C PHE A 301 -15.61 -17.16 -15.48
N ASP A 302 -16.77 -16.54 -15.64
CA ASP A 302 -17.15 -15.30 -14.95
C ASP A 302 -18.67 -15.34 -14.69
N GLY A 303 -19.06 -15.56 -13.45
CA GLY A 303 -20.48 -15.73 -13.09
C GLY A 303 -20.69 -15.83 -11.59
N VAL A 304 -21.96 -15.87 -11.18
CA VAL A 304 -22.34 -16.08 -9.78
C VAL A 304 -22.39 -17.57 -9.48
N LEU A 305 -21.76 -17.98 -8.38
CA LEU A 305 -21.79 -19.36 -7.87
C LEU A 305 -22.53 -19.38 -6.53
N GLU A 306 -23.42 -20.34 -6.36
CA GLU A 306 -24.10 -20.61 -5.09
C GLU A 306 -23.15 -21.26 -4.07
N PRO A 307 -23.49 -21.32 -2.77
CA PRO A 307 -22.67 -22.04 -1.80
C PRO A 307 -22.48 -23.51 -2.18
N GLY A 308 -21.24 -24.00 -2.14
CA GLY A 308 -20.88 -25.38 -2.47
C GLY A 308 -19.60 -25.51 -3.30
N ARG A 309 -19.35 -26.74 -3.76
CA ARG A 309 -18.24 -27.07 -4.68
C ARG A 309 -18.72 -27.01 -6.12
N HIS A 310 -18.00 -26.29 -6.96
CA HIS A 310 -18.31 -26.11 -8.36
C HIS A 310 -17.14 -26.56 -9.23
N ARG A 311 -17.45 -27.33 -10.27
CA ARG A 311 -16.46 -27.75 -11.26
C ARG A 311 -16.61 -26.91 -12.51
N VAL A 312 -15.52 -26.26 -12.91
CA VAL A 312 -15.43 -25.50 -14.15
C VAL A 312 -14.52 -26.24 -15.12
N PRO A 313 -15.00 -26.56 -16.34
CA PRO A 313 -14.20 -27.28 -17.31
C PRO A 313 -13.00 -26.45 -17.78
N LEU A 314 -11.84 -27.10 -17.88
CA LEU A 314 -10.61 -26.52 -18.38
C LEU A 314 -10.43 -26.89 -19.84
N ASP A 315 -10.34 -25.90 -20.73
CA ASP A 315 -9.93 -26.13 -22.11
C ASP A 315 -8.49 -26.69 -22.12
N PRO A 316 -8.24 -27.89 -22.69
CA PRO A 316 -6.90 -28.47 -22.76
C PRO A 316 -5.86 -27.55 -23.43
N LYS A 317 -6.29 -26.62 -24.30
CA LYS A 317 -5.40 -25.61 -24.90
C LYS A 317 -5.02 -24.51 -23.91
N ALA A 318 -5.93 -24.16 -22.99
CA ALA A 318 -5.75 -23.14 -21.96
C ALA A 318 -4.74 -23.57 -20.90
N VAL A 319 -4.71 -24.86 -20.55
CA VAL A 319 -3.88 -25.43 -19.47
C VAL A 319 -2.74 -26.32 -19.96
N ARG A 320 -2.36 -26.21 -21.24
CA ARG A 320 -1.26 -26.98 -21.81
C ARG A 320 0.10 -26.58 -21.21
N GLY A 321 0.83 -27.56 -20.69
CA GLY A 321 2.21 -27.38 -20.23
C GLY A 321 2.28 -27.00 -18.75
N GLU A 322 3.00 -25.93 -18.43
CA GLU A 322 3.00 -25.33 -17.10
C GLU A 322 1.87 -24.30 -17.03
N ALA A 323 0.87 -24.55 -16.20
CA ALA A 323 -0.33 -23.74 -16.12
C ALA A 323 -0.80 -23.55 -14.68
N PHE A 324 -1.45 -22.42 -14.44
CA PHE A 324 -1.95 -21.97 -13.16
C PHE A 324 -3.37 -21.47 -13.32
N VAL A 325 -4.21 -21.65 -12.30
CA VAL A 325 -5.57 -21.14 -12.26
C VAL A 325 -5.66 -20.15 -11.10
N VAL A 326 -6.26 -19.00 -11.38
CA VAL A 326 -6.56 -17.97 -10.39
C VAL A 326 -8.08 -17.86 -10.25
N ALA A 327 -8.58 -17.98 -9.03
CA ALA A 327 -9.97 -17.66 -8.68
C ALA A 327 -10.02 -16.33 -7.94
N ARG A 328 -10.87 -15.41 -8.39
CA ARG A 328 -11.13 -14.13 -7.72
C ARG A 328 -12.60 -14.00 -7.35
N ALA A 329 -12.85 -13.62 -6.10
CA ALA A 329 -14.13 -13.15 -5.59
C ALA A 329 -13.90 -11.90 -4.75
N ALA A 330 -14.97 -11.18 -4.41
CA ALA A 330 -14.88 -9.98 -3.57
C ALA A 330 -14.08 -10.25 -2.28
N GLY A 331 -12.88 -9.69 -2.19
CA GLY A 331 -11.99 -9.80 -1.02
C GLY A 331 -11.23 -11.11 -0.86
N THR A 332 -11.28 -12.05 -1.81
CA THR A 332 -10.51 -13.31 -1.71
C THR A 332 -9.95 -13.73 -3.07
N VAL A 333 -8.68 -14.15 -3.07
CA VAL A 333 -7.97 -14.67 -4.23
C VAL A 333 -7.34 -16.01 -3.88
N LEU A 334 -7.54 -17.00 -4.74
CA LEU A 334 -6.89 -18.30 -4.65
C LEU A 334 -6.08 -18.55 -5.92
N VAL A 335 -4.90 -19.13 -5.77
CA VAL A 335 -4.03 -19.51 -6.88
C VAL A 335 -3.61 -20.96 -6.71
N THR A 336 -3.70 -21.74 -7.78
CA THR A 336 -3.25 -23.13 -7.78
C THR A 336 -2.53 -23.48 -9.09
N ALA A 337 -1.60 -24.43 -9.02
CA ALA A 337 -1.01 -25.03 -10.21
C ALA A 337 -1.94 -26.11 -10.76
N VAL A 338 -1.98 -26.25 -12.08
CA VAL A 338 -2.73 -27.34 -12.72
C VAL A 338 -1.93 -28.63 -12.57
N GLY A 339 -2.43 -29.56 -11.76
CA GLY A 339 -1.89 -30.90 -11.62
C GLY A 339 -2.02 -31.69 -12.92
N ARG A 340 -1.00 -32.50 -13.22
CA ARG A 340 -1.05 -33.47 -14.33
C ARG A 340 -1.77 -34.74 -13.90
#